data_AF-A0A3D2TNE3-F1
#
_entry.id   AF-A0A3D2TNE3-F1
#
_cell.length_a   1.000
_cell.length_b   1.000
_cell.length_c   1.000
_cell.angle_alpha   90.00
_cell.angle_beta   90.00
_cell.angle_gamma   90.00
#
_symmetry.space_group_name_H-M   'P 1'
#
loop_
_entity.id
_entity.type
_entity.pdbx_description
1 polymer ?
#
loop_
_entity_poly.entity_id
_entity_poly.type
_entity_poly.pdbx_seq_one_letter_code
_entity_poly.pdbx_strand_id
1 'polypeptide(L)'
;MNNEVVTENLVVLPLVTVMQGIQTSYGVVWALALLLGIFFVRGCLRLQGTTLTAPCLWALAAIVALACVPALDCYVEPAMPPINRSALQFAAVALTFCPIMAVLGAKRPQHRGWQWVVFSLWIVIVWPAAQAVILPQGLYVELFIAWKLFLAGLISIGLMNYLPTRFASAALLTALGQIVLLDDYLGNFANIDSQWTLAVGLGCFTCAAILASRPDLSAKSFLRDTAQRVLAEEQRQTIPDDKETGDLSPHCLASSTIQWRRFRDAFGAFWSLRILGQINQNAEVRKWPMRLHWSGFIIQESLPTDQQIAELEQQMATLLRRFM
;
A
#
# COMPACT_ATOMS: atom_id res chain seq x y z
N MET A 1 3.93 52.51 36.00
CA MET A 1 2.75 51.65 36.22
C MET A 1 2.06 51.25 34.89
N ASN A 2 2.79 50.88 33.82
CA ASN A 2 2.18 50.50 32.52
C ASN A 2 2.66 49.16 31.94
N ASN A 3 3.35 48.30 32.71
CA ASN A 3 3.95 47.08 32.18
C ASN A 3 3.17 45.77 32.46
N GLU A 4 2.07 45.80 33.21
CA GLU A 4 1.33 44.57 33.58
C GLU A 4 0.23 44.17 32.58
N VAL A 5 -0.16 45.03 31.63
CA VAL A 5 -1.27 44.74 30.69
C VAL A 5 -0.81 43.95 29.44
N VAL A 6 0.51 43.83 29.20
CA VAL A 6 1.02 43.16 27.99
C VAL A 6 1.13 41.64 28.16
N THR A 7 1.24 41.13 29.38
CA THR A 7 1.44 39.69 29.64
C THR A 7 0.17 38.85 29.59
N GLU A 8 -1.02 39.41 29.84
CA GLU A 8 -2.27 38.63 29.77
C GLU A 8 -2.73 38.35 28.33
N ASN A 9 -2.33 39.17 27.35
CA ASN A 9 -2.76 38.97 25.96
C ASN A 9 -1.93 37.91 25.21
N LEU A 10 -0.74 37.53 25.69
CA LEU A 10 0.12 36.58 24.98
C LEU A 10 -0.31 35.10 25.14
N VAL A 11 -1.05 34.77 26.20
CA VAL A 11 -1.45 33.37 26.49
C VAL A 11 -2.84 33.03 25.92
N VAL A 12 -3.69 34.03 25.67
CA VAL A 12 -5.06 33.81 25.16
C VAL A 12 -5.10 33.62 23.64
N LEU A 13 -4.18 34.26 22.91
CA LEU A 13 -4.05 34.14 21.44
C LEU A 13 -3.84 32.70 20.92
N PRO A 14 -2.95 31.86 21.48
CA PRO A 14 -2.77 30.50 20.98
C PRO A 14 -4.02 29.62 21.17
N LEU A 15 -4.81 29.84 22.23
CA LEU A 15 -5.95 28.96 22.54
C LEU A 15 -7.17 29.26 21.64
N VAL A 16 -7.43 30.54 21.34
CA VAL A 16 -8.50 30.94 20.40
C VAL A 16 -8.16 30.51 18.97
N THR A 17 -6.90 30.61 18.56
CA THR A 17 -6.44 30.17 17.23
C THR A 17 -6.57 28.65 17.06
N VAL A 18 -6.25 27.89 18.11
CA VAL A 18 -6.45 26.43 18.13
C VAL A 18 -7.94 26.07 18.07
N MET A 19 -8.82 26.80 18.77
CA MET A 19 -10.26 26.52 18.71
C MET A 19 -10.91 26.89 17.36
N GLN A 20 -10.45 27.93 16.67
CA GLN A 20 -10.91 28.22 15.31
C GLN A 20 -10.41 27.19 14.29
N GLY A 21 -9.18 26.67 14.44
CA GLY A 21 -8.66 25.56 13.64
C GLY A 21 -9.40 24.22 13.82
N ILE A 22 -10.17 24.05 14.90
CA ILE A 22 -11.04 22.87 15.10
C ILE A 22 -12.35 23.00 14.31
N GLN A 23 -12.75 24.21 13.91
CA GLN A 23 -13.86 24.43 12.96
C GLN A 23 -13.44 24.32 11.48
N THR A 24 -12.16 24.07 11.19
CA THR A 24 -11.63 23.97 9.82
C THR A 24 -11.45 22.53 9.34
N SER A 25 -11.22 22.39 8.03
CA SER A 25 -10.86 21.13 7.38
C SER A 25 -9.60 20.45 7.95
N TYR A 26 -8.75 21.18 8.68
CA TYR A 26 -7.53 20.65 9.28
C TYR A 26 -7.78 19.64 10.41
N GLY A 27 -8.79 19.88 11.26
CA GLY A 27 -9.20 18.91 12.28
C GLY A 27 -9.63 17.57 11.66
N VAL A 28 -10.34 17.63 10.52
CA VAL A 28 -10.75 16.45 9.76
C VAL A 28 -9.54 15.73 9.17
N VAL A 29 -8.57 16.47 8.61
CA VAL A 29 -7.32 15.90 8.08
C VAL A 29 -6.56 15.12 9.15
N TRP A 30 -6.36 15.68 10.34
CA TRP A 30 -5.65 14.98 11.41
C TRP A 30 -6.41 13.76 11.93
N ALA A 31 -7.73 13.85 12.08
CA ALA A 31 -8.55 12.71 12.49
C ALA A 31 -8.46 11.55 11.49
N LEU A 32 -8.55 11.84 10.19
CA LEU A 32 -8.41 10.85 9.12
C LEU A 32 -6.99 10.28 9.07
N ALA A 33 -5.96 11.12 9.18
CA ALA A 33 -4.57 10.68 9.19
C ALA A 33 -4.27 9.77 10.39
N LEU A 34 -4.78 10.09 11.59
CA LEU A 34 -4.65 9.26 12.77
C LEU A 34 -5.32 7.90 12.58
N LEU A 35 -6.56 7.90 12.08
CA LEU A 35 -7.30 6.66 11.81
C LEU A 35 -6.57 5.78 10.79
N LEU A 36 -6.11 6.37 9.69
CA LEU A 36 -5.33 5.69 8.66
C LEU A 36 -4.00 5.16 9.21
N GLY A 37 -3.31 5.95 10.04
CA GLY A 37 -2.11 5.56 10.76
C GLY A 37 -2.33 4.32 11.63
N ILE A 38 -3.45 4.25 12.37
CA ILE A 38 -3.81 3.07 13.18
C ILE A 38 -3.96 1.82 12.31
N PHE A 39 -4.61 1.93 11.13
CA PHE A 39 -4.74 0.81 10.20
C PHE A 39 -3.37 0.32 9.72
N PHE A 40 -2.50 1.23 9.29
CA PHE A 40 -1.17 0.88 8.78
C PHE A 40 -0.22 0.39 9.87
N VAL A 41 -0.21 0.96 11.08
CA VAL A 41 0.60 0.43 12.20
C VAL A 41 0.19 -1.01 12.50
N ARG A 42 -1.12 -1.29 12.60
CA ARG A 42 -1.62 -2.66 12.80
C ARG A 42 -1.25 -3.58 11.62
N GLY A 43 -1.29 -3.07 10.40
CA GLY A 43 -0.84 -3.76 9.19
C GLY A 43 0.64 -4.13 9.27
N CYS A 44 1.50 -3.16 9.56
CA CYS A 44 2.95 -3.34 9.66
C CYS A 44 3.30 -4.38 10.72
N LEU A 45 2.63 -4.36 11.89
CA LEU A 45 2.82 -5.37 12.95
C LEU A 45 2.44 -6.77 12.48
N ARG A 46 1.36 -6.92 11.70
CA ARG A 46 0.92 -8.22 11.14
C ARG A 46 1.81 -8.71 9.99
N LEU A 47 2.45 -7.79 9.28
CA LEU A 47 3.30 -8.07 8.13
C LEU A 47 4.78 -8.25 8.50
N GLN A 48 5.12 -8.19 9.79
CA GLN A 48 6.48 -8.41 10.27
C GLN A 48 7.02 -9.75 9.76
N GLY A 49 8.26 -9.70 9.28
CA GLY A 49 8.91 -10.85 8.66
C GLY A 49 8.59 -11.04 7.18
N THR A 50 7.68 -10.24 6.60
CA THR A 50 7.41 -10.21 5.14
C THR A 50 8.04 -9.01 4.46
N THR A 51 8.25 -9.13 3.16
CA THR A 51 8.72 -8.02 2.29
C THR A 51 7.73 -6.85 2.18
N LEU A 52 6.46 -7.03 2.56
CA LEU A 52 5.43 -5.98 2.57
C LEU A 52 5.59 -4.97 3.72
N THR A 53 6.49 -5.24 4.66
CA THR A 53 6.82 -4.30 5.74
C THR A 53 7.30 -2.96 5.18
N ALA A 54 8.13 -2.96 4.13
CA ALA A 54 8.67 -1.72 3.56
C ALA A 54 7.59 -0.84 2.89
N PRO A 55 6.70 -1.35 2.02
CA PRO A 55 5.51 -0.61 1.57
C PRO A 55 4.68 -0.01 2.69
N CYS A 56 4.47 -0.77 3.78
CA CYS A 56 3.71 -0.30 4.94
C CYS A 56 4.40 0.88 5.65
N LEU A 57 5.73 0.84 5.80
CA LEU A 57 6.51 1.95 6.36
C LEU A 57 6.46 3.20 5.47
N TRP A 58 6.54 3.06 4.14
CA TRP A 58 6.36 4.19 3.22
C TRP A 58 4.96 4.78 3.31
N ALA A 59 3.94 3.96 3.56
CA ALA A 59 2.58 4.46 3.70
C ALA A 59 2.44 5.28 4.98
N LEU A 60 3.03 4.81 6.09
CA LEU A 60 3.12 5.58 7.33
C LEU A 60 3.87 6.90 7.12
N ALA A 61 4.99 6.90 6.39
CA ALA A 61 5.73 8.10 6.07
C ALA A 61 4.87 9.11 5.26
N ALA A 62 4.12 8.63 4.26
CA ALA A 62 3.19 9.46 3.48
C ALA A 62 2.08 10.04 4.35
N ILE A 63 1.48 9.26 5.26
CA ILE A 63 0.44 9.72 6.19
C ILE A 63 0.97 10.82 7.10
N VAL A 64 2.16 10.62 7.67
CA VAL A 64 2.81 11.62 8.54
C VAL A 64 3.11 12.89 7.74
N ALA A 65 3.68 12.78 6.54
CA ALA A 65 3.97 13.93 5.69
C ALA A 65 2.71 14.74 5.36
N LEU A 66 1.61 14.07 5.00
CA LEU A 66 0.32 14.72 4.73
C LEU A 66 -0.27 15.39 5.97
N ALA A 67 -0.15 14.78 7.15
CA ALA A 67 -0.63 15.35 8.42
C ALA A 67 0.19 16.56 8.88
N CYS A 68 1.47 16.61 8.50
CA CYS A 68 2.36 17.74 8.80
C CYS A 68 2.02 18.99 7.97
N VAL A 69 1.42 18.86 6.78
CA VAL A 69 1.10 20.03 5.93
C VAL A 69 0.19 21.04 6.65
N PRO A 70 -1.00 20.66 7.18
CA PRO A 70 -1.81 21.59 7.96
C PRO A 70 -1.14 22.14 9.22
N ALA A 71 -0.27 21.34 9.87
CA ALA A 71 0.45 21.80 11.05
C ALA A 71 1.44 22.91 10.68
N LEU A 72 2.16 22.76 9.58
CA LEU A 72 3.05 23.81 9.08
C LEU A 72 2.27 25.06 8.70
N ASP A 73 1.09 24.91 8.10
CA ASP A 73 0.22 26.05 7.80
C ASP A 73 -0.22 26.76 9.08
N CYS A 74 -0.69 26.06 10.12
CA CYS A 74 -1.12 26.69 11.37
C CYS A 74 0.01 27.40 12.14
N TYR A 75 1.24 26.86 12.12
CA TYR A 75 2.32 27.35 12.99
C TYR A 75 3.33 28.26 12.27
N VAL A 76 3.45 28.16 10.94
CA VAL A 76 4.49 28.85 10.16
C VAL A 76 3.86 29.85 9.16
N GLU A 77 2.53 29.91 9.05
CA GLU A 77 1.81 30.73 8.07
C GLU A 77 2.32 32.16 7.89
N PRO A 78 2.59 32.93 8.96
CA PRO A 78 2.94 34.33 8.82
C PRO A 78 4.29 34.56 8.10
N ALA A 79 5.14 33.54 8.00
CA ALA A 79 6.53 33.69 7.59
C ALA A 79 6.91 32.93 6.30
N MET A 80 6.10 31.96 5.84
CA MET A 80 6.49 31.11 4.71
C MET A 80 5.96 31.64 3.36
N PRO A 81 6.82 31.83 2.34
CA PRO A 81 6.40 32.17 0.99
C PRO A 81 5.42 31.13 0.39
N PRO A 82 4.39 31.54 -0.37
CA PRO A 82 3.40 30.61 -0.95
C PRO A 82 4.00 29.47 -1.79
N ILE A 83 5.09 29.76 -2.51
CA ILE A 83 5.78 28.75 -3.34
C ILE A 83 6.39 27.62 -2.49
N ASN A 84 6.90 27.93 -1.31
CA ASN A 84 7.46 26.93 -0.40
C ASN A 84 6.37 26.01 0.15
N ARG A 85 5.19 26.58 0.47
CA ARG A 85 4.01 25.82 0.90
C ARG A 85 3.57 24.84 -0.20
N SER A 86 3.38 25.34 -1.42
CA SER A 86 3.00 24.53 -2.58
C SER A 86 4.02 23.41 -2.83
N ALA A 87 5.32 23.71 -2.74
CA ALA A 87 6.38 22.71 -2.91
C ALA A 87 6.37 21.62 -1.82
N LEU A 88 6.16 22.00 -0.55
CA LEU A 88 6.06 21.04 0.56
C LEU A 88 4.82 20.16 0.44
N GLN A 89 3.67 20.74 0.08
CA GLN A 89 2.44 20.00 -0.17
C GLN A 89 2.63 19.00 -1.32
N PHE A 90 3.21 19.44 -2.44
CA PHE A 90 3.52 18.55 -3.55
C PHE A 90 4.44 17.39 -3.14
N ALA A 91 5.48 17.68 -2.34
CA ALA A 91 6.40 16.65 -1.86
C ALA A 91 5.72 15.61 -0.95
N ALA A 92 4.82 16.06 -0.07
CA ALA A 92 4.02 15.19 0.79
C ALA A 92 3.06 14.31 -0.03
N VAL A 93 2.38 14.88 -1.03
CA VAL A 93 1.48 14.14 -1.93
C VAL A 93 2.26 13.14 -2.79
N ALA A 94 3.42 13.52 -3.31
CA ALA A 94 4.30 12.64 -4.09
C ALA A 94 4.75 11.41 -3.28
N LEU A 95 4.89 11.53 -1.96
CA LEU A 95 5.25 10.41 -1.09
C LEU A 95 4.20 9.30 -1.08
N THR A 96 2.94 9.59 -1.46
CA THR A 96 1.86 8.58 -1.59
C THR A 96 2.10 7.57 -2.71
N PHE A 97 3.04 7.83 -3.64
CA PHE A 97 3.44 6.85 -4.66
C PHE A 97 4.41 5.79 -4.13
N CYS A 98 5.18 6.11 -3.08
CA CYS A 98 6.22 5.23 -2.56
C CYS A 98 5.73 3.84 -2.10
N PRO A 99 4.58 3.71 -1.41
CA PRO A 99 4.06 2.39 -1.00
C PRO A 99 3.82 1.48 -2.21
N ILE A 100 3.21 2.01 -3.26
CA ILE A 100 2.88 1.27 -4.48
C ILE A 100 4.17 0.82 -5.18
N MET A 101 5.11 1.74 -5.33
CA MET A 101 6.40 1.44 -5.98
C MET A 101 7.21 0.44 -5.15
N ALA A 102 7.15 0.51 -3.82
CA ALA A 102 7.83 -0.45 -2.95
C ALA A 102 7.28 -1.89 -3.10
N VAL A 103 5.98 -2.07 -3.36
CA VAL A 103 5.40 -3.41 -3.60
C VAL A 103 5.97 -4.05 -4.86
N LEU A 104 6.20 -3.27 -5.91
CA LEU A 104 6.72 -3.78 -7.18
C LEU A 104 8.11 -4.40 -7.06
N GLY A 105 8.88 -4.07 -6.01
CA GLY A 105 10.17 -4.68 -5.72
C GLY A 105 10.21 -5.52 -4.45
N ALA A 106 9.07 -6.00 -3.96
CA ALA A 106 8.95 -6.76 -2.72
C ALA A 106 9.50 -8.21 -2.80
N LYS A 107 10.57 -8.46 -3.54
CA LYS A 107 11.18 -9.79 -3.70
C LYS A 107 12.56 -9.86 -3.04
N ARG A 108 12.83 -10.90 -2.25
CA ARG A 108 14.16 -11.16 -1.66
C ARG A 108 15.15 -11.72 -2.70
N PRO A 109 16.46 -11.40 -2.59
CA PRO A 109 17.08 -10.46 -1.65
C PRO A 109 16.94 -8.98 -2.08
N GLN A 110 16.43 -8.71 -3.28
CA GLN A 110 16.42 -7.40 -3.95
C GLN A 110 15.66 -6.29 -3.20
N HIS A 111 14.72 -6.64 -2.31
CA HIS A 111 13.86 -5.67 -1.60
C HIS A 111 14.59 -4.51 -0.91
N ARG A 112 15.81 -4.72 -0.37
CA ARG A 112 16.60 -3.65 0.28
C ARG A 112 17.13 -2.65 -0.73
N GLY A 113 17.76 -3.13 -1.80
CA GLY A 113 18.25 -2.28 -2.89
C GLY A 113 17.10 -1.53 -3.57
N TRP A 114 15.93 -2.16 -3.66
CA TRP A 114 14.74 -1.54 -4.21
C TRP A 114 14.26 -0.31 -3.42
N GLN A 115 14.41 -0.27 -2.09
CA GLN A 115 14.00 0.92 -1.33
C GLN A 115 14.79 2.18 -1.71
N TRP A 116 16.05 2.02 -2.12
CA TRP A 116 16.84 3.12 -2.68
C TRP A 116 16.29 3.60 -4.02
N VAL A 117 15.78 2.69 -4.85
CA VAL A 117 15.10 3.04 -6.10
C VAL A 117 13.83 3.84 -5.82
N VAL A 118 13.01 3.40 -4.84
CA VAL A 118 11.79 4.11 -4.43
C VAL A 118 12.11 5.52 -3.92
N PHE A 119 13.12 5.64 -3.05
CA PHE A 119 13.56 6.93 -2.53
C PHE A 119 14.11 7.85 -3.63
N SER A 120 14.93 7.31 -4.54
CA SER A 120 15.46 8.08 -5.67
C SER A 120 14.34 8.54 -6.61
N LEU A 121 13.34 7.68 -6.86
CA LEU A 121 12.15 8.04 -7.62
C LEU A 121 11.38 9.18 -6.95
N TRP A 122 11.21 9.16 -5.63
CA TRP A 122 10.59 10.27 -4.91
C TRP A 122 11.37 11.58 -5.07
N ILE A 123 12.71 11.55 -4.97
CA ILE A 123 13.54 12.73 -5.25
C ILE A 123 13.32 13.25 -6.67
N VAL A 124 13.30 12.35 -7.67
CA VAL A 124 13.04 12.72 -9.07
C VAL A 124 11.66 13.36 -9.22
N ILE A 125 10.63 12.83 -8.57
CA ILE A 125 9.28 13.40 -8.61
C ILE A 125 9.25 14.79 -7.98
N VAL A 126 9.92 15.00 -6.85
CA VAL A 126 9.93 16.28 -6.10
C VAL A 126 10.84 17.32 -6.73
N TRP A 127 11.74 16.92 -7.62
CA TRP A 127 12.73 17.83 -8.24
C TRP A 127 12.13 19.11 -8.85
N PRO A 128 11.03 19.08 -9.63
CA PRO A 128 10.44 20.31 -10.17
C PRO A 128 9.97 21.30 -9.10
N ALA A 129 9.46 20.79 -7.97
CA ALA A 129 9.07 21.64 -6.85
C ALA A 129 10.28 22.25 -6.14
N ALA A 130 11.36 21.48 -5.98
CA ALA A 130 12.62 22.01 -5.46
C ALA A 130 13.19 23.10 -6.37
N GLN A 131 13.16 22.89 -7.70
CA GLN A 131 13.59 23.89 -8.67
C GLN A 131 12.77 25.17 -8.59
N ALA A 132 11.44 25.07 -8.41
CA ALA A 132 10.56 26.24 -8.29
C ALA A 132 10.84 27.06 -7.02
N VAL A 133 11.30 26.43 -5.95
CA VAL A 133 11.73 27.14 -4.72
C VAL A 133 13.09 27.82 -4.92
N ILE A 134 14.04 27.18 -5.61
CA ILE A 134 15.38 27.74 -5.86
C ILE A 134 15.31 28.89 -6.87
N LEU A 135 14.46 28.76 -7.88
CA LEU A 135 14.27 29.72 -8.96
C LEU A 135 12.78 30.11 -9.05
N PRO A 136 12.30 31.00 -8.17
CA PRO A 136 10.89 31.38 -8.13
C PRO A 136 10.46 32.08 -9.42
N GLN A 137 9.61 31.43 -10.20
CA GLN A 137 9.00 31.99 -11.42
C GLN A 137 7.50 32.28 -11.25
N GLY A 138 6.93 31.99 -10.07
CA GLY A 138 5.51 32.15 -9.78
C GLY A 138 5.18 31.93 -8.31
N LEU A 139 3.88 31.95 -7.98
CA LEU A 139 3.39 31.76 -6.61
C LEU A 139 3.21 30.28 -6.25
N TYR A 140 3.05 29.40 -7.25
CA TYR A 140 2.73 27.99 -7.07
C TYR A 140 3.63 27.11 -7.95
N VAL A 141 3.74 25.83 -7.59
CA VAL A 141 4.49 24.85 -8.40
C VAL A 141 3.67 24.49 -9.63
N GLU A 142 4.14 24.93 -10.80
CA GLU A 142 3.56 24.53 -12.08
C GLU A 142 4.36 23.36 -12.69
N LEU A 143 3.65 22.30 -13.06
CA LEU A 143 4.27 21.12 -13.69
C LEU A 143 4.15 21.19 -15.21
N PHE A 144 5.26 20.89 -15.89
CA PHE A 144 5.26 20.67 -17.33
C PHE A 144 4.41 19.42 -17.70
N ILE A 145 3.85 19.40 -18.90
CA ILE A 145 2.95 18.33 -19.36
C ILE A 145 3.54 16.92 -19.23
N ALA A 146 4.85 16.75 -19.49
CA ALA A 146 5.51 15.45 -19.34
C ALA A 146 5.47 14.93 -17.90
N TRP A 147 5.61 15.83 -16.90
CA TRP A 147 5.52 15.46 -15.48
C TRP A 147 4.10 15.07 -15.10
N LYS A 148 3.09 15.78 -15.62
CA LYS A 148 1.67 15.43 -15.40
C LYS A 148 1.36 14.03 -15.94
N LEU A 149 1.80 13.73 -17.16
CA LEU A 149 1.66 12.40 -17.76
C LEU A 149 2.43 11.33 -16.98
N PHE A 150 3.63 11.65 -16.48
CA PHE A 150 4.41 10.74 -15.63
C PHE A 150 3.66 10.39 -14.33
N LEU A 151 3.13 11.38 -13.62
CA LEU A 151 2.31 11.18 -12.41
C LEU A 151 1.06 10.35 -12.71
N ALA A 152 0.34 10.66 -13.80
CA ALA A 152 -0.81 9.87 -14.24
C ALA A 152 -0.43 8.41 -14.54
N GLY A 153 0.76 8.17 -15.11
CA GLY A 153 1.33 6.84 -15.32
C GLY A 153 1.56 6.09 -14.01
N LEU A 154 2.10 6.75 -12.98
CA LEU A 154 2.31 6.15 -11.65
C LEU A 154 0.99 5.76 -10.98
N ILE A 155 -0.03 6.62 -11.05
CA ILE A 155 -1.40 6.30 -10.56
C ILE A 155 -1.94 5.07 -11.30
N SER A 156 -1.80 5.05 -12.62
CA SER A 156 -2.30 3.97 -13.48
C SER A 156 -1.61 2.64 -13.17
N ILE A 157 -0.29 2.62 -12.99
CA ILE A 157 0.46 1.40 -12.62
C ILE A 157 -0.04 0.86 -11.27
N GLY A 158 -0.24 1.73 -10.28
CA GLY A 158 -0.78 1.34 -8.98
C GLY A 158 -2.18 0.74 -9.05
N LEU A 159 -3.06 1.39 -9.81
CA LEU A 159 -4.42 0.93 -10.04
C LEU A 159 -4.44 -0.43 -10.76
N MET A 160 -3.74 -0.55 -11.89
CA MET A 160 -3.70 -1.77 -12.70
C MET A 160 -3.12 -2.96 -11.93
N ASN A 161 -2.19 -2.73 -11.00
CA ASN A 161 -1.63 -3.81 -10.18
C ASN A 161 -2.69 -4.46 -9.28
N TYR A 162 -3.68 -3.71 -8.79
CA TYR A 162 -4.69 -4.24 -7.86
C TYR A 162 -6.08 -4.39 -8.47
N LEU A 163 -6.33 -3.85 -9.66
CA LEU A 163 -7.60 -3.97 -10.37
C LEU A 163 -8.07 -5.42 -10.57
N PRO A 164 -7.22 -6.41 -10.91
CA PRO A 164 -7.68 -7.79 -11.08
C PRO A 164 -7.74 -8.58 -9.76
N THR A 165 -7.57 -7.93 -8.61
CA THR A 165 -7.60 -8.57 -7.29
C THR A 165 -8.91 -8.27 -6.56
N ARG A 166 -9.12 -8.88 -5.39
CA ARG A 166 -10.26 -8.51 -4.53
C ARG A 166 -10.22 -7.05 -4.05
N PHE A 167 -9.07 -6.40 -4.11
CA PHE A 167 -8.88 -5.02 -3.66
C PHE A 167 -9.14 -3.99 -4.77
N ALA A 168 -9.79 -4.35 -5.87
CA ALA A 168 -10.12 -3.45 -6.97
C ALA A 168 -10.80 -2.15 -6.49
N SER A 169 -11.82 -2.26 -5.63
CA SER A 169 -12.52 -1.08 -5.09
C SER A 169 -11.63 -0.21 -4.20
N ALA A 170 -10.77 -0.83 -3.38
CA ALA A 170 -9.81 -0.08 -2.58
C ALA A 170 -8.77 0.62 -3.46
N ALA A 171 -8.30 -0.05 -4.53
CA ALA A 171 -7.36 0.53 -5.49
C ALA A 171 -7.96 1.71 -6.26
N LEU A 172 -9.23 1.62 -6.65
CA LEU A 172 -9.96 2.74 -7.28
C LEU A 172 -10.06 3.94 -6.34
N LEU A 173 -10.42 3.73 -5.07
CA LEU A 173 -10.47 4.80 -4.08
C LEU A 173 -9.09 5.39 -3.80
N THR A 174 -8.03 4.58 -3.74
CA THR A 174 -6.67 5.09 -3.62
C THR A 174 -6.27 5.93 -4.84
N ALA A 175 -6.56 5.47 -6.05
CA ALA A 175 -6.30 6.25 -7.26
C ALA A 175 -7.07 7.59 -7.26
N LEU A 176 -8.36 7.57 -6.88
CA LEU A 176 -9.17 8.79 -6.73
C LEU A 176 -8.58 9.74 -5.69
N GLY A 177 -8.15 9.23 -4.53
CA GLY A 177 -7.49 10.04 -3.51
C GLY A 177 -6.21 10.71 -4.02
N GLN A 178 -5.39 9.99 -4.80
CA GLN A 178 -4.20 10.56 -5.42
C GLN A 178 -4.53 11.63 -6.47
N ILE A 179 -5.55 11.40 -7.30
CA ILE A 179 -6.01 12.38 -8.30
C ILE A 179 -6.48 13.65 -7.61
N VAL A 180 -7.31 13.54 -6.56
CA VAL A 180 -7.79 14.69 -5.79
C VAL A 180 -6.62 15.45 -5.17
N LEU A 181 -5.70 14.77 -4.50
CA LEU A 181 -4.53 15.42 -3.88
C LEU A 181 -3.60 16.10 -4.90
N LEU A 182 -3.62 15.64 -6.16
CA LEU A 182 -2.80 16.18 -7.24
C LEU A 182 -3.56 17.15 -8.16
N ASP A 183 -4.82 17.46 -7.88
CA ASP A 183 -5.69 18.20 -8.81
C ASP A 183 -5.09 19.56 -9.19
N ASP A 184 -4.63 20.32 -8.19
CA ASP A 184 -3.96 21.62 -8.37
C ASP A 184 -2.73 21.54 -9.30
N TYR A 185 -2.05 20.38 -9.35
CA TYR A 185 -0.85 20.17 -10.16
C TYR A 185 -1.14 19.56 -11.52
N LEU A 186 -2.26 18.85 -11.68
CA LEU A 186 -2.65 18.16 -12.91
C LEU A 186 -3.45 19.07 -13.85
N GLY A 187 -4.22 20.02 -13.32
CA GLY A 187 -5.00 20.97 -14.14
C GLY A 187 -6.30 21.47 -13.53
N ASN A 188 -6.50 21.26 -12.23
CA ASN A 188 -7.68 21.69 -11.47
C ASN A 188 -9.00 21.24 -12.11
N PHE A 189 -9.15 19.92 -12.30
CA PHE A 189 -10.31 19.32 -12.93
C PHE A 189 -11.49 19.16 -11.96
N ALA A 190 -11.22 19.02 -10.66
CA ALA A 190 -12.24 18.65 -9.68
C ALA A 190 -13.02 19.86 -9.13
N ASN A 191 -12.51 21.09 -9.31
CA ASN A 191 -13.07 22.31 -8.71
C ASN A 191 -13.37 22.17 -7.21
N ILE A 192 -12.51 21.43 -6.50
CA ILE A 192 -12.61 21.26 -5.05
C ILE A 192 -11.93 22.45 -4.40
N ASP A 193 -12.59 23.09 -3.43
CA ASP A 193 -11.96 24.14 -2.64
C ASP A 193 -10.65 23.62 -2.03
N SER A 194 -9.54 24.35 -2.24
CA SER A 194 -8.19 23.95 -1.82
C SER A 194 -8.12 23.52 -0.34
N GLN A 195 -8.92 24.14 0.53
CA GLN A 195 -9.03 23.80 1.95
C GLN A 195 -9.52 22.36 2.21
N TRP A 196 -10.35 21.78 1.33
CA TRP A 196 -10.94 20.45 1.48
C TRP A 196 -10.17 19.35 0.74
N THR A 197 -9.29 19.70 -0.20
CA THR A 197 -8.55 18.74 -1.03
C THR A 197 -7.83 17.66 -0.21
N LEU A 198 -7.11 18.05 0.85
CA LEU A 198 -6.42 17.10 1.73
C LEU A 198 -7.39 16.17 2.48
N ALA A 199 -8.50 16.72 2.97
CA ALA A 199 -9.51 15.95 3.70
C ALA A 199 -10.20 14.92 2.80
N VAL A 200 -10.57 15.32 1.58
CA VAL A 200 -11.19 14.41 0.59
C VAL A 200 -10.21 13.31 0.20
N GLY A 201 -8.96 13.66 -0.11
CA GLY A 201 -7.92 12.69 -0.47
C GLY A 201 -7.65 11.65 0.63
N LEU A 202 -7.46 12.10 1.88
CA LEU A 202 -7.31 11.21 3.04
C LEU A 202 -8.59 10.41 3.34
N GLY A 203 -9.76 10.99 3.08
CA GLY A 203 -11.05 10.31 3.17
C GLY A 203 -11.10 9.11 2.23
N CYS A 204 -10.71 9.30 0.96
CA CYS A 204 -10.58 8.22 -0.02
C CYS A 204 -9.61 7.13 0.45
N PHE A 205 -8.42 7.50 0.94
CA PHE A 205 -7.45 6.52 1.48
C PHE A 205 -7.98 5.77 2.71
N THR A 206 -8.72 6.45 3.58
CA THR A 206 -9.34 5.85 4.76
C THR A 206 -10.43 4.85 4.37
N CYS A 207 -11.33 5.22 3.45
CA CYS A 207 -12.33 4.31 2.91
C CYS A 207 -11.68 3.10 2.22
N ALA A 208 -10.61 3.31 1.44
CA ALA A 208 -9.83 2.24 0.84
C ALA A 208 -9.25 1.28 1.89
N ALA A 209 -8.65 1.83 2.97
CA ALA A 209 -8.09 1.04 4.06
C ALA A 209 -9.16 0.25 4.82
N ILE A 210 -10.35 0.83 5.05
CA ILE A 210 -11.49 0.13 5.67
C ILE A 210 -11.94 -1.03 4.79
N LEU A 211 -12.12 -0.80 3.47
CA LEU A 211 -12.52 -1.85 2.53
C LEU A 211 -11.49 -2.97 2.45
N ALA A 212 -10.20 -2.63 2.39
CA ALA A 212 -9.11 -3.61 2.38
C ALA A 212 -8.96 -4.36 3.71
N SER A 213 -9.33 -3.73 4.83
CA SER A 213 -9.28 -4.32 6.18
C SER A 213 -10.45 -5.21 6.49
N ARG A 214 -11.50 -5.25 5.66
CA ARG A 214 -12.61 -6.18 5.84
C ARG A 214 -12.02 -7.58 5.88
N PRO A 215 -12.09 -8.28 7.02
CA PRO A 215 -11.58 -9.62 7.10
C PRO A 215 -12.33 -10.41 6.05
N ASP A 216 -11.58 -11.04 5.14
CA ASP A 216 -12.09 -12.22 4.51
C ASP A 216 -12.55 -13.11 5.67
N LEU A 217 -13.85 -13.43 5.76
CA LEU A 217 -14.38 -14.29 6.81
C LEU A 217 -13.63 -15.64 6.89
N SER A 218 -12.82 -15.94 5.86
CA SER A 218 -11.89 -17.07 5.72
C SER A 218 -10.42 -16.81 6.18
N ALA A 219 -9.98 -15.59 6.49
CA ALA A 219 -8.55 -15.27 6.68
C ALA A 219 -7.96 -15.62 8.06
N LYS A 220 -8.73 -15.39 9.14
CA LYS A 220 -8.27 -15.63 10.52
C LYS A 220 -8.10 -17.10 10.87
N SER A 221 -8.94 -17.98 10.30
CA SER A 221 -8.78 -19.43 10.43
C SER A 221 -7.44 -19.88 9.85
N PHE A 222 -7.09 -19.42 8.65
CA PHE A 222 -5.89 -19.89 7.95
C PHE A 222 -4.54 -19.60 8.61
N LEU A 223 -4.31 -18.44 9.24
CA LEU A 223 -3.02 -18.23 9.92
C LEU A 223 -2.89 -19.15 11.15
N ARG A 224 -4.01 -19.42 11.81
CA ARG A 224 -4.10 -20.39 12.91
C ARG A 224 -3.95 -21.82 12.37
N ASP A 225 -4.60 -22.15 11.25
CA ASP A 225 -4.57 -23.47 10.62
C ASP A 225 -3.22 -23.78 9.97
N THR A 226 -2.54 -22.81 9.36
CA THR A 226 -1.22 -23.04 8.73
C THR A 226 -0.16 -23.26 9.80
N ALA A 227 -0.18 -22.47 10.87
CA ALA A 227 0.71 -22.68 12.02
C ALA A 227 0.41 -24.02 12.71
N GLN A 228 -0.86 -24.38 12.88
CA GLN A 228 -1.24 -25.68 13.44
C GLN A 228 -0.88 -26.84 12.52
N ARG A 229 -0.96 -26.70 11.20
CA ARG A 229 -0.59 -27.75 10.24
C ARG A 229 0.90 -27.99 10.19
N VAL A 230 1.74 -26.96 10.25
CA VAL A 230 3.20 -27.13 10.34
C VAL A 230 3.58 -27.86 11.63
N LEU A 231 2.97 -27.48 12.76
CA LEU A 231 3.18 -28.17 14.04
C LEU A 231 2.65 -29.61 14.02
N ALA A 232 1.52 -29.84 13.35
CA ALA A 232 0.93 -31.17 13.20
C ALA A 232 1.73 -32.06 12.23
N GLU A 233 2.34 -31.50 11.18
CA GLU A 233 3.23 -32.21 10.25
C GLU A 233 4.55 -32.60 10.92
N GLU A 234 5.13 -31.74 11.76
CA GLU A 234 6.26 -32.10 12.62
C GLU A 234 5.90 -33.27 13.55
N GLN A 235 4.67 -33.29 14.09
CA GLN A 235 4.20 -34.42 14.90
C GLN A 235 3.91 -35.66 14.03
N ARG A 236 3.40 -35.51 12.80
CA ARG A 236 3.08 -36.63 11.91
C ARG A 236 4.30 -37.36 11.40
N GLN A 237 5.45 -36.69 11.26
CA GLN A 237 6.72 -37.34 10.93
C GLN A 237 7.20 -38.33 11.99
N THR A 238 6.58 -38.39 13.17
CA THR A 238 6.92 -39.38 14.22
C THR A 238 6.02 -40.62 14.24
N ILE A 239 4.99 -40.71 13.39
CA ILE A 239 4.05 -41.85 13.37
C ILE A 239 4.39 -42.79 12.19
N PRO A 240 4.64 -44.09 12.43
CA PRO A 240 4.95 -45.06 11.38
C PRO A 240 3.79 -45.24 10.39
N ASP A 241 4.17 -45.39 9.12
CA ASP A 241 3.38 -45.36 7.90
C ASP A 241 2.60 -46.68 7.66
N ASP A 242 1.44 -46.83 8.28
CA ASP A 242 0.52 -47.95 8.02
C ASP A 242 -0.70 -47.48 7.19
N LYS A 243 -0.57 -47.61 5.86
CA LYS A 243 -1.65 -47.77 4.84
C LYS A 243 -2.97 -47.00 5.06
N GLU A 244 -2.97 -45.69 4.85
CA GLU A 244 -4.18 -44.96 4.43
C GLU A 244 -4.02 -44.45 3.00
N THR A 245 -4.15 -45.37 2.04
CA THR A 245 -4.32 -45.04 0.61
C THR A 245 -5.79 -44.72 0.34
N GLY A 246 -6.08 -43.43 0.09
CA GLY A 246 -7.16 -43.03 -0.81
C GLY A 246 -8.26 -42.15 -0.20
N ASP A 247 -7.99 -40.84 -0.03
CA ASP A 247 -8.91 -39.74 -0.46
C ASP A 247 -8.32 -38.32 -0.27
N LEU A 248 -6.99 -38.14 -0.19
CA LEU A 248 -6.37 -36.87 0.23
C LEU A 248 -6.31 -35.78 -0.88
N SER A 249 -6.57 -36.15 -2.13
CA SER A 249 -6.32 -35.30 -3.32
C SER A 249 -7.07 -33.95 -3.38
N PRO A 250 -8.39 -33.86 -3.04
CA PRO A 250 -9.14 -32.61 -3.23
C PRO A 250 -8.77 -31.50 -2.22
N HIS A 251 -8.43 -31.89 -0.99
CA HIS A 251 -8.21 -30.94 0.11
C HIS A 251 -6.87 -30.20 -0.01
N CYS A 252 -5.81 -30.85 -0.48
CA CYS A 252 -4.48 -30.24 -0.65
C CYS A 252 -4.49 -29.15 -1.74
N LEU A 253 -5.14 -29.41 -2.88
CA LEU A 253 -5.30 -28.41 -3.95
C LEU A 253 -6.14 -27.20 -3.51
N ALA A 254 -7.15 -27.42 -2.66
CA ALA A 254 -7.94 -26.34 -2.09
C ALA A 254 -7.08 -25.43 -1.18
N SER A 255 -6.22 -26.02 -0.34
CA SER A 255 -5.26 -25.28 0.49
C SER A 255 -4.33 -24.43 -0.39
N SER A 256 -3.72 -25.03 -1.41
CA SER A 256 -2.82 -24.33 -2.32
C SER A 256 -3.51 -23.20 -3.09
N THR A 257 -4.76 -23.39 -3.50
CA THR A 257 -5.59 -22.35 -4.11
C THR A 257 -5.84 -21.17 -3.16
N ILE A 258 -6.08 -21.43 -1.88
CA ILE A 258 -6.27 -20.37 -0.88
C ILE A 258 -4.96 -19.58 -0.68
N GLN A 259 -3.82 -20.27 -0.57
CA GLN A 259 -2.50 -19.64 -0.46
C GLN A 259 -2.22 -18.73 -1.65
N TRP A 260 -2.48 -19.24 -2.86
CA TRP A 260 -2.35 -18.49 -4.11
C TRP A 260 -3.16 -17.20 -4.11
N ARG A 261 -4.46 -17.26 -3.79
CA ARG A 261 -5.33 -16.07 -3.77
C ARG A 261 -4.85 -15.01 -2.78
N ARG A 262 -4.39 -15.43 -1.60
CA ARG A 262 -3.83 -14.52 -0.58
C ARG A 262 -2.57 -13.83 -1.06
N PHE A 263 -1.65 -14.59 -1.64
CA PHE A 263 -0.44 -14.02 -2.23
C PHE A 263 -0.80 -13.00 -3.30
N ARG A 264 -1.71 -13.38 -4.20
CA ARG A 264 -2.16 -12.54 -5.31
C ARG A 264 -2.78 -11.24 -4.86
N ASP A 265 -3.66 -11.31 -3.87
CA ASP A 265 -4.31 -10.13 -3.31
C ASP A 265 -3.31 -9.25 -2.55
N ALA A 266 -2.28 -9.81 -1.92
CA ALA A 266 -1.28 -9.04 -1.18
C ALA A 266 -0.27 -8.31 -2.10
N PHE A 267 0.24 -8.98 -3.12
CA PHE A 267 1.32 -8.47 -3.99
C PHE A 267 0.83 -7.89 -5.34
N GLY A 268 -0.43 -8.13 -5.68
CA GLY A 268 -1.04 -7.63 -6.92
C GLY A 268 -0.68 -8.45 -8.16
N ALA A 269 -1.13 -7.95 -9.31
CA ALA A 269 -1.08 -8.61 -10.61
C ALA A 269 0.32 -8.87 -11.11
N PHE A 270 1.23 -7.91 -10.93
CA PHE A 270 2.56 -7.99 -11.50
C PHE A 270 3.32 -9.23 -11.01
N TRP A 271 3.34 -9.45 -9.70
CA TRP A 271 4.01 -10.62 -9.12
C TRP A 271 3.23 -11.91 -9.32
N SER A 272 1.90 -11.83 -9.27
CA SER A 272 1.03 -12.97 -9.49
C SER A 272 1.24 -13.56 -10.88
N LEU A 273 1.10 -12.77 -11.94
CA LEU A 273 1.27 -13.27 -13.30
C LEU A 273 2.63 -13.94 -13.52
N ARG A 274 3.69 -13.43 -12.88
CA ARG A 274 5.02 -14.05 -12.94
C ARG A 274 5.09 -15.41 -12.25
N ILE A 275 4.53 -15.55 -11.05
CA ILE A 275 4.49 -16.84 -10.35
C ILE A 275 3.60 -17.84 -11.11
N LEU A 276 2.44 -17.39 -11.60
CA LEU A 276 1.52 -18.20 -12.40
C LEU A 276 2.22 -18.76 -13.63
N GLY A 277 2.91 -17.91 -14.40
CA GLY A 277 3.67 -18.35 -15.58
C GLY A 277 4.74 -19.38 -15.22
N GLN A 278 5.48 -19.16 -14.15
CA GLN A 278 6.53 -20.08 -13.70
C GLN A 278 5.98 -21.43 -13.24
N ILE A 279 4.87 -21.45 -12.50
CA ILE A 279 4.22 -22.69 -12.06
C ILE A 279 3.69 -23.46 -13.26
N ASN A 280 3.00 -22.79 -14.20
CA ASN A 280 2.44 -23.44 -15.37
C ASN A 280 3.52 -23.98 -16.31
N GLN A 281 4.64 -23.28 -16.47
CA GLN A 281 5.77 -23.77 -17.26
C GLN A 281 6.36 -25.06 -16.66
N ASN A 282 6.53 -25.12 -15.34
CA ASN A 282 7.02 -26.32 -14.67
C ASN A 282 6.00 -27.48 -14.72
N ALA A 283 4.71 -27.17 -14.60
CA ALA A 283 3.64 -28.15 -14.77
C ALA A 283 3.67 -28.79 -16.17
N GLU A 284 3.97 -28.01 -17.21
CA GLU A 284 4.11 -28.53 -18.58
C GLU A 284 5.30 -29.47 -18.73
N VAL A 285 6.48 -29.04 -18.26
CA VAL A 285 7.72 -29.83 -18.34
C VAL A 285 7.60 -31.14 -17.56
N ARG A 286 6.96 -31.10 -16.39
CA ARG A 286 6.75 -32.29 -15.54
C ARG A 286 5.47 -33.07 -15.86
N LYS A 287 4.70 -32.63 -16.86
CA LYS A 287 3.41 -33.23 -17.26
C LYS A 287 2.44 -33.38 -16.08
N TRP A 288 2.36 -32.37 -15.21
CA TRP A 288 1.38 -32.35 -14.12
C TRP A 288 -0.03 -32.13 -14.69
N PRO A 289 -1.06 -32.87 -14.24
CA PRO A 289 -2.42 -32.78 -14.78
C PRO A 289 -3.23 -31.60 -14.20
N MET A 290 -2.53 -30.59 -13.67
CA MET A 290 -3.10 -29.43 -13.00
C MET A 290 -2.42 -28.14 -13.45
N ARG A 291 -3.20 -27.07 -13.59
CA ARG A 291 -2.72 -25.75 -13.99
C ARG A 291 -3.16 -24.70 -12.99
N LEU A 292 -2.30 -23.71 -12.75
CA LEU A 292 -2.64 -22.54 -11.95
C LEU A 292 -3.31 -21.48 -12.84
N HIS A 293 -4.54 -21.15 -12.52
CA HIS A 293 -5.28 -20.04 -13.10
C HIS A 293 -5.31 -18.85 -12.13
N TRP A 294 -5.81 -17.71 -12.61
CA TRP A 294 -5.97 -16.50 -11.80
C TRP A 294 -6.82 -16.74 -10.53
N SER A 295 -7.82 -17.62 -10.62
CA SER A 295 -8.74 -17.97 -9.52
C SER A 295 -8.27 -19.11 -8.61
N GLY A 296 -7.28 -19.90 -9.01
CA GLY A 296 -6.85 -21.11 -8.30
C GLY A 296 -6.34 -22.22 -9.21
N PHE A 297 -6.07 -23.39 -8.64
CA PHE A 297 -5.68 -24.58 -9.40
C PHE A 297 -6.89 -25.24 -10.06
N ILE A 298 -6.73 -25.70 -11.31
CA ILE A 298 -7.73 -26.44 -12.09
C ILE A 298 -7.09 -27.75 -12.57
N ILE A 299 -7.79 -28.87 -12.43
CA ILE A 299 -7.39 -30.20 -12.92
C ILE A 299 -7.88 -30.33 -14.38
N GLN A 300 -7.02 -30.76 -15.30
CA GLN A 300 -7.35 -30.81 -16.74
C GLN A 300 -7.83 -32.19 -17.21
N GLU A 301 -7.04 -33.24 -17.02
CA GLU A 301 -7.25 -34.53 -17.70
C GLU A 301 -7.36 -35.72 -16.73
N SER A 302 -6.47 -35.79 -15.74
CA SER A 302 -6.43 -36.90 -14.78
C SER A 302 -6.29 -36.38 -13.36
N LEU A 303 -6.69 -37.20 -12.38
CA LEU A 303 -6.40 -36.90 -10.99
C LEU A 303 -4.87 -36.87 -10.78
N PRO A 304 -4.33 -35.80 -10.16
CA PRO A 304 -2.92 -35.74 -9.84
C PRO A 304 -2.58 -36.80 -8.78
N THR A 305 -1.39 -37.39 -8.90
CA THR A 305 -0.88 -38.30 -7.87
C THR A 305 -0.45 -37.52 -6.62
N ASP A 306 -0.43 -38.17 -5.46
CA ASP A 306 0.01 -37.55 -4.20
C ASP A 306 1.43 -36.99 -4.31
N GLN A 307 2.32 -37.69 -5.03
CA GLN A 307 3.66 -37.20 -5.32
C GLN A 307 3.64 -35.89 -6.12
N GLN A 308 2.80 -35.78 -7.15
CA GLN A 308 2.69 -34.56 -7.95
C GLN A 308 2.14 -33.39 -7.12
N ILE A 309 1.18 -33.65 -6.23
CA ILE A 309 0.66 -32.65 -5.30
C ILE A 309 1.77 -32.17 -4.36
N ALA A 310 2.52 -33.09 -3.76
CA ALA A 310 3.63 -32.75 -2.86
C ALA A 310 4.72 -31.93 -3.57
N GLU A 311 5.08 -32.29 -4.81
CA GLU A 311 6.04 -31.53 -5.61
C GLU A 311 5.54 -30.11 -5.93
N LEU A 312 4.25 -29.97 -6.26
CA LEU A 312 3.62 -28.67 -6.50
C LEU A 312 3.66 -27.80 -5.24
N GLU A 313 3.28 -28.35 -4.09
CA GLU A 313 3.28 -27.65 -2.80
C GLU A 313 4.70 -27.19 -2.43
N GLN A 314 5.69 -28.08 -2.57
CA GLN A 314 7.09 -27.75 -2.35
C GLN A 314 7.56 -26.62 -3.28
N GLN A 315 7.19 -26.68 -4.56
CA GLN A 315 7.52 -25.64 -5.52
C GLN A 315 6.87 -24.30 -5.14
N MET A 316 5.59 -24.30 -4.80
CA MET A 316 4.86 -23.09 -4.43
C MET A 316 5.45 -22.49 -3.14
N ALA A 317 5.71 -23.30 -2.12
CA ALA A 317 6.37 -22.87 -0.89
C ALA A 317 7.75 -22.24 -1.18
N THR A 318 8.53 -22.85 -2.07
CA THR A 318 9.86 -22.34 -2.47
C THR A 318 9.76 -20.96 -3.15
N LEU A 319 8.76 -20.75 -4.01
CA LEU A 319 8.54 -19.47 -4.68
C LEU A 319 8.04 -18.40 -3.70
N LEU A 320 7.07 -18.73 -2.86
CA LEU A 320 6.46 -17.81 -1.90
C LEU A 320 7.40 -17.41 -0.77
N ARG A 321 8.34 -18.28 -0.37
CA ARG A 321 9.40 -17.98 0.62
C ARG A 321 10.26 -16.78 0.22
N ARG A 322 10.30 -16.41 -1.07
CA ARG A 322 11.05 -15.23 -1.54
C ARG A 322 10.35 -13.90 -1.20
N PHE A 323 9.10 -13.95 -0.74
CA PHE A 323 8.27 -12.79 -0.40
C PHE A 323 7.95 -12.69 1.08
N MET A 324 8.08 -13.81 1.81
CA MET A 324 8.17 -13.84 3.26
C MET A 324 9.54 -13.36 3.65
#